data_AF-A0A6G1D543-F1
#
_entry.id   AF-A0A6G1D543-F1
#
_cell.length_a   1.000
_cell.length_b   1.000
_cell.length_c   1.000
_cell.angle_alpha   90.00
_cell.angle_beta   90.00
_cell.angle_gamma   90.00
#
_symmetry.space_group_name_H-M   'P 1'
#
loop_
_entity.id
_entity.type
_entity.pdbx_description
1 polymer ?
#
loop_
_entity_poly.entity_id
_entity_poly.type
_entity_poly.pdbx_seq_one_letter_code
_entity_poly.pdbx_strand_id
1 'polypeptide(L)'
;MTGQVALDPAPAGGEGRAEIDTSAPFESVREAVDHFGGSAVWSSCLIKRMLAPPKVTSPFHLFFPTDQLDETAECVRSDGRTVQLEKELSIKERKTLDMLEELEFTKKIISDLKLKMQRESADASTVVGQPGQTEAPSAETEESHSENVETYGDMGGLDIQLQQPPSSVLMELEQAKANLTRTTADLAEIRACVESLRNEIAKEKILVERSREKTNASISTAEVRCLAAKKIEEAARAAEAFALAEIKALLSSEASAGDLQGTDGVILSMEEYFELASKAQESDVSSRKKIEAAMVQVEEANQSKFNSLNKLEEAKLEVEKCKKALQDALKRAHAANRGKITVEQSVRRWLSENGYKNIEHEANGT
;
A
#
# COMPACT_ATOMS: atom_id res chain seq x y z
N MET A 1 12.21 -63.45 -61.48
CA MET A 1 11.01 -62.60 -61.35
C MET A 1 11.13 -61.88 -60.01
N THR A 2 12.01 -60.88 -59.84
CA THR A 2 11.90 -59.43 -60.15
C THR A 2 10.70 -58.71 -59.51
N GLY A 3 11.02 -57.67 -58.73
CA GLY A 3 10.15 -56.67 -58.09
C GLY A 3 10.31 -56.72 -56.57
N GLN A 4 11.12 -55.92 -55.87
CA GLN A 4 11.51 -54.51 -55.97
C GLN A 4 10.30 -53.56 -55.93
N VAL A 5 9.93 -53.16 -54.71
CA VAL A 5 9.23 -51.90 -54.44
C VAL A 5 10.08 -51.17 -53.40
N ALA A 6 10.62 -50.03 -53.84
CA ALA A 6 11.34 -49.06 -53.06
C ALA A 6 10.38 -48.27 -52.17
N LEU A 7 10.85 -47.88 -50.98
CA LEU A 7 10.38 -46.67 -50.30
C LEU A 7 11.56 -46.07 -49.52
N ASP A 8 11.96 -44.89 -49.99
CA ASP A 8 12.94 -43.96 -49.44
C ASP A 8 12.41 -43.24 -48.17
N PRO A 9 13.25 -42.44 -47.47
CA PRO A 9 13.13 -42.13 -46.03
C PRO A 9 12.54 -40.75 -45.66
N ALA A 10 12.23 -40.59 -44.36
CA ALA A 10 12.11 -39.37 -43.53
C ALA A 10 10.83 -38.48 -43.74
N PRO A 11 10.29 -37.78 -42.70
CA PRO A 11 11.05 -36.89 -41.82
C PRO A 11 10.75 -36.95 -40.31
N ALA A 12 11.74 -36.42 -39.59
CA ALA A 12 11.79 -36.12 -38.17
C ALA A 12 10.50 -35.51 -37.60
N GLY A 13 9.86 -36.23 -36.69
CA GLY A 13 9.03 -35.66 -35.63
C GLY A 13 9.88 -35.54 -34.38
N GLY A 14 10.44 -34.36 -34.12
CA GLY A 14 11.06 -34.03 -32.84
C GLY A 14 9.98 -33.95 -31.76
N GLU A 15 9.57 -35.09 -31.22
CA GLU A 15 8.95 -35.14 -29.90
C GLU A 15 10.06 -34.87 -28.89
N GLY A 16 10.12 -33.65 -28.37
CA GLY A 16 10.82 -33.34 -27.12
C GLY A 16 10.13 -34.06 -25.96
N ARG A 17 10.24 -35.39 -25.92
CA ARG A 17 10.00 -36.16 -24.72
C ARG A 17 11.14 -35.81 -23.77
N ALA A 18 10.81 -35.21 -22.64
CA ALA A 18 11.71 -35.17 -21.51
C ALA A 18 12.06 -36.63 -21.19
N GLU A 19 13.27 -37.03 -21.56
CA GLU A 19 13.84 -38.32 -21.25
C GLU A 19 14.10 -38.30 -19.74
N ILE A 20 13.12 -38.76 -18.97
CA ILE A 20 13.28 -38.91 -17.53
C ILE A 20 14.12 -40.17 -17.35
N ASP A 21 15.39 -39.95 -17.06
CA ASP A 21 16.32 -40.97 -16.64
C ASP A 21 15.78 -41.64 -15.36
N THR A 22 15.43 -42.92 -15.46
CA THR A 22 14.95 -43.76 -14.36
C THR A 22 16.02 -44.75 -13.88
N SER A 23 17.28 -44.52 -14.24
CA SER A 23 18.39 -45.31 -13.69
C SER A 23 18.57 -45.06 -12.18
N ALA A 24 19.32 -45.98 -11.54
CA ALA A 24 19.24 -46.40 -10.12
C ALA A 24 19.14 -45.29 -9.03
N PRO A 25 18.66 -45.62 -7.81
CA PRO A 25 18.52 -44.66 -6.71
C PRO A 25 19.84 -43.96 -6.43
N PHE A 26 19.81 -42.63 -6.23
CA PHE A 26 20.99 -41.83 -5.89
C PHE A 26 21.74 -42.48 -4.71
N GLU A 27 23.03 -42.75 -4.88
CA GLU A 27 23.83 -43.44 -3.84
C GLU A 27 24.17 -42.49 -2.68
N SER A 28 23.95 -41.18 -2.88
CA SER A 28 24.19 -40.14 -1.88
C SER A 28 23.28 -38.91 -2.08
N VAL A 29 22.93 -38.26 -0.97
CA VAL A 29 22.25 -36.96 -0.96
C VAL A 29 23.03 -35.91 -1.76
N ARG A 30 24.37 -36.01 -1.77
CA ARG A 30 25.22 -35.10 -2.54
C ARG A 30 24.99 -35.22 -4.05
N GLU A 31 24.88 -36.45 -4.54
CA GLU A 31 24.66 -36.75 -5.95
C GLU A 31 23.28 -36.25 -6.42
N ALA A 32 22.25 -36.45 -5.60
CA ALA A 32 20.92 -35.90 -5.87
C ALA A 32 20.92 -34.36 -5.92
N VAL A 33 21.63 -33.69 -5.01
CA VAL A 33 21.73 -32.23 -4.96
C VAL A 33 22.45 -31.67 -6.18
N ASP A 34 23.48 -32.36 -6.68
CA ASP A 34 24.22 -31.95 -7.87
C ASP A 34 23.39 -32.14 -9.15
N HIS A 35 22.59 -33.22 -9.25
CA HIS A 35 21.69 -33.45 -10.39
C HIS A 35 20.54 -32.41 -10.50
N PHE A 36 20.04 -31.87 -9.38
CA PHE A 36 18.92 -30.92 -9.37
C PHE A 36 19.34 -29.44 -9.35
N GLY A 37 20.62 -29.12 -9.59
CA GLY A 37 21.05 -27.72 -9.81
C GLY A 37 22.12 -27.19 -8.85
N GLY A 38 22.83 -28.08 -8.14
CA GLY A 38 24.04 -27.74 -7.39
C GLY A 38 23.79 -27.00 -6.07
N SER A 39 24.64 -27.27 -5.09
CA SER A 39 24.63 -26.60 -3.79
C SER A 39 24.75 -25.08 -3.94
N ALA A 40 23.67 -24.33 -3.69
CA ALA A 40 23.77 -22.90 -3.45
C ALA A 40 24.73 -22.67 -2.26
N VAL A 41 25.73 -21.80 -2.43
CA VAL A 41 26.67 -21.42 -1.36
C VAL A 41 25.90 -20.59 -0.34
N TRP A 42 25.32 -21.25 0.66
CA TRP A 42 24.70 -20.55 1.78
C TRP A 42 25.83 -19.94 2.60
N SER A 43 25.71 -18.63 2.88
CA SER A 43 26.79 -17.87 3.52
C SER A 43 27.29 -18.57 4.79
N SER A 44 28.60 -18.70 4.91
CA SER A 44 29.29 -19.41 6.01
C SER A 44 28.82 -18.96 7.40
N CYS A 45 28.35 -17.71 7.53
CA CYS A 45 27.82 -17.15 8.77
C CYS A 45 26.48 -17.77 9.21
N LEU A 46 25.58 -18.10 8.29
CA LEU A 46 24.29 -18.72 8.61
C LEU A 46 24.48 -20.15 9.12
N ILE A 47 25.37 -20.91 8.47
CA ILE A 47 25.68 -22.29 8.86
C ILE A 47 26.42 -22.30 10.21
N LYS A 48 27.40 -21.40 10.41
CA LYS A 48 28.10 -21.25 11.71
C LYS A 48 27.17 -20.85 12.85
N ARG A 49 26.09 -20.11 12.59
CA ARG A 49 25.11 -19.70 13.61
C ARG A 49 24.10 -20.80 13.95
N MET A 50 23.76 -21.66 12.98
CA MET A 50 22.80 -22.75 13.16
C MET A 50 23.43 -23.99 13.81
N LEU A 51 24.72 -24.23 13.60
CA LEU A 51 25.45 -25.39 14.11
C LEU A 51 26.41 -25.09 15.29
N ALA A 52 26.45 -23.85 15.79
CA ALA A 52 27.26 -23.53 16.96
C ALA A 52 26.65 -24.16 18.23
N PRO A 53 27.35 -25.06 18.94
CA PRO A 53 26.92 -25.49 20.25
C PRO A 53 26.95 -24.30 21.23
N PRO A 54 26.05 -24.24 22.22
CA PRO A 54 26.04 -23.18 23.22
C PRO A 54 27.39 -23.20 23.97
N LYS A 55 28.18 -22.12 23.81
CA LYS A 55 29.42 -21.95 24.56
C LYS A 55 29.07 -21.82 26.04
N VAL A 56 29.36 -22.87 26.79
CA VAL A 56 29.41 -22.81 28.25
C VAL A 56 30.72 -22.12 28.60
N THR A 57 30.65 -20.84 28.96
CA THR A 57 31.79 -20.12 29.51
C THR A 57 32.01 -20.64 30.93
N SER A 58 32.94 -21.58 31.08
CA SER A 58 33.51 -21.94 32.38
C SER A 58 34.43 -20.80 32.86
N PRO A 59 34.39 -20.38 34.13
CA PRO A 59 35.24 -19.30 34.67
C PRO A 59 36.74 -19.62 34.82
N PHE A 60 37.24 -20.77 34.37
CA PHE A 60 38.63 -21.19 34.57
C PHE A 60 39.36 -21.44 33.24
N HIS A 61 39.94 -20.40 32.65
CA HIS A 61 41.23 -20.49 31.95
C HIS A 61 41.77 -19.09 31.62
N LEU A 62 42.57 -18.54 32.53
CA LEU A 62 43.68 -17.67 32.12
C LEU A 62 44.86 -18.57 31.79
N PHE A 63 45.69 -18.15 30.83
CA PHE A 63 47.00 -18.70 30.46
C PHE A 63 47.02 -19.68 29.28
N PHE A 64 47.02 -19.16 28.05
CA PHE A 64 48.16 -19.12 27.10
C PHE A 64 47.74 -18.41 25.79
N PRO A 65 48.63 -17.65 25.11
CA PRO A 65 48.27 -16.78 23.99
C PRO A 65 48.53 -17.44 22.62
N THR A 66 47.62 -17.24 21.66
CA THR A 66 48.01 -17.14 20.24
C THR A 66 46.99 -16.35 19.43
N ASP A 67 47.51 -15.43 18.63
CA ASP A 67 46.83 -14.52 17.72
C ASP A 67 45.97 -15.22 16.66
N GLN A 68 44.76 -14.70 16.43
CA GLN A 68 44.39 -14.07 15.15
C GLN A 68 43.02 -13.40 15.27
N LEU A 69 43.09 -12.08 15.41
CA LEU A 69 42.05 -11.13 15.05
C LEU A 69 41.94 -11.09 13.52
N ASP A 70 40.74 -11.15 12.98
CA ASP A 70 40.10 -10.05 12.23
C ASP A 70 38.86 -10.59 11.49
N GLU A 71 37.68 -10.01 11.74
CA GLU A 71 36.42 -10.11 10.96
C GLU A 71 35.17 -9.67 11.77
N THR A 72 35.33 -9.24 13.03
CA THR A 72 34.19 -8.82 13.87
C THR A 72 33.74 -7.35 13.66
N ALA A 73 34.34 -6.62 12.72
CA ALA A 73 34.03 -5.20 12.52
C ALA A 73 32.84 -4.92 11.58
N GLU A 74 32.25 -5.92 10.91
CA GLU A 74 31.21 -5.69 9.90
C GLU A 74 29.77 -5.76 10.44
N CYS A 75 29.51 -6.49 11.53
CA CYS A 75 28.17 -6.70 12.07
C CYS A 75 27.56 -5.44 12.73
N VAL A 76 28.40 -4.53 13.25
CA VAL A 76 27.93 -3.33 13.98
C VAL A 76 27.50 -2.20 13.01
N ARG A 77 27.80 -2.30 11.71
CA ARG A 77 27.48 -1.26 10.71
C ARG A 77 26.11 -1.41 10.04
N SER A 78 25.40 -2.52 10.25
CA SER A 78 24.09 -2.77 9.64
C SER A 78 22.92 -2.21 10.47
N ASP A 79 23.04 -2.12 11.80
CA ASP A 79 21.93 -1.70 12.66
C ASP A 79 21.55 -0.22 12.48
N GLY A 80 22.54 0.66 12.25
CA GLY A 80 22.29 2.08 11.97
C GLY A 80 21.55 2.33 10.64
N ARG A 81 21.77 1.47 9.63
CA ARG A 81 21.11 1.57 8.32
C ARG A 81 19.64 1.16 8.40
N THR A 82 19.33 0.15 9.20
CA THR A 82 17.96 -0.33 9.42
C THR A 82 17.11 0.74 10.10
N VAL A 83 17.63 1.39 11.15
CA VAL A 83 16.96 2.49 11.85
C VAL A 83 16.77 3.71 10.95
N GLN A 84 17.68 3.96 10.01
CA GLN A 84 17.57 5.07 9.07
C GLN A 84 16.49 4.82 8.00
N LEU A 85 16.40 3.59 7.48
CA LEU A 85 15.36 3.19 6.53
C LEU A 85 13.97 3.20 7.16
N GLU A 86 13.84 2.81 8.43
CA GLU A 86 12.58 2.89 9.19
C GLU A 86 12.08 4.34 9.32
N LYS A 87 12.98 5.28 9.67
CA LYS A 87 12.64 6.72 9.73
C LYS A 87 12.21 7.25 8.35
N GLU A 88 12.91 6.86 7.29
CA GLU A 88 12.56 7.29 5.94
C GLU A 88 11.22 6.71 5.47
N LEU A 89 10.93 5.45 5.81
CA LEU A 89 9.65 4.79 5.54
C LEU A 89 8.51 5.53 6.24
N SER A 90 8.63 5.82 7.54
CA SER A 90 7.59 6.55 8.28
C SER A 90 7.37 7.98 7.75
N ILE A 91 8.41 8.65 7.25
CA ILE A 91 8.25 9.96 6.60
C ILE A 91 7.49 9.83 5.28
N LYS A 92 7.78 8.80 4.47
CA LYS A 92 7.07 8.56 3.21
C LYS A 92 5.61 8.16 3.45
N GLU A 93 5.34 7.30 4.42
CA GLU A 93 3.97 6.92 4.81
C GLU A 93 3.14 8.14 5.24
N ARG A 94 3.73 9.05 6.03
CA ARG A 94 3.05 10.29 6.43
C ARG A 94 2.76 11.20 5.24
N LYS A 95 3.70 11.36 4.32
CA LYS A 95 3.49 12.13 3.07
C LYS A 95 2.38 11.54 2.21
N THR A 96 2.32 10.22 2.09
CA THR A 96 1.26 9.55 1.32
C THR A 96 -0.12 9.74 1.96
N LEU A 97 -0.20 9.78 3.29
CA LEU A 97 -1.44 10.08 4.01
C LEU A 97 -1.88 11.53 3.80
N ASP A 98 -0.96 12.49 3.89
CA ASP A 98 -1.26 13.91 3.65
C ASP A 98 -1.81 14.13 2.22
N MET A 99 -1.21 13.49 1.20
CA MET A 99 -1.69 13.56 -0.19
C MET A 99 -3.09 12.96 -0.35
N LEU A 100 -3.42 11.88 0.37
CA LEU A 100 -4.75 11.28 0.34
C LEU A 100 -5.81 12.19 0.97
N GLU A 101 -5.46 12.91 2.03
CA GLU A 101 -6.34 13.89 2.66
C GLU A 101 -6.60 15.09 1.75
N GLU A 102 -5.56 15.61 1.07
CA GLU A 102 -5.69 16.66 0.05
C GLU A 102 -6.57 16.22 -1.13
N LEU A 103 -6.46 14.95 -1.55
CA LEU A 103 -7.31 14.36 -2.59
C LEU A 103 -8.77 14.25 -2.14
N GLU A 104 -9.02 13.84 -0.89
CA GLU A 104 -10.37 13.80 -0.33
C GLU A 104 -10.99 15.19 -0.26
N PHE A 105 -10.21 16.19 0.16
CA PHE A 105 -10.64 17.58 0.17
C PHE A 105 -10.95 18.09 -1.25
N THR A 106 -10.09 17.78 -2.22
CA THR A 106 -10.29 18.15 -3.63
C THR A 106 -11.54 17.48 -4.20
N LYS A 107 -11.77 16.19 -3.89
CA LYS A 107 -13.00 15.47 -4.27
C LYS A 107 -14.25 16.13 -3.69
N LYS A 108 -14.18 16.61 -2.45
CA LYS A 108 -15.27 17.34 -1.80
C LYS A 108 -15.55 18.67 -2.51
N ILE A 109 -14.52 19.45 -2.83
CA ILE A 109 -14.66 20.70 -3.60
C ILE A 109 -15.30 20.44 -4.96
N ILE A 110 -14.83 19.42 -5.69
CA ILE A 110 -15.40 19.06 -7.00
C ILE A 110 -16.87 18.68 -6.87
N SER A 111 -17.23 17.93 -5.83
CA SER A 111 -18.63 17.54 -5.57
C SER A 111 -19.51 18.75 -5.25
N ASP A 112 -19.02 19.68 -4.42
CA ASP A 112 -19.72 20.93 -4.08
C ASP A 112 -19.91 21.83 -5.31
N LEU A 113 -18.87 21.97 -6.14
CA LEU A 113 -18.94 22.71 -7.41
C LEU A 113 -19.92 22.05 -8.38
N LYS A 114 -19.89 20.72 -8.51
CA LYS A 114 -20.81 19.97 -9.36
C LYS A 114 -22.27 20.16 -8.93
N LEU A 115 -22.54 20.11 -7.64
CA LEU A 115 -23.88 20.40 -7.09
C LEU A 115 -24.31 21.85 -7.35
N LYS A 116 -23.37 22.80 -7.23
CA LYS A 116 -23.64 24.22 -7.50
C LYS A 116 -23.98 24.46 -8.97
N MET A 117 -23.24 23.82 -9.90
CA MET A 117 -23.54 23.86 -11.33
C MET A 117 -24.90 23.22 -11.65
N GLN A 118 -25.24 22.08 -11.03
CA GLN A 118 -26.55 21.45 -11.23
C GLN A 118 -27.70 22.34 -10.71
N ARG A 119 -27.49 23.04 -9.58
CA ARG A 119 -28.46 23.99 -9.05
C ARG A 119 -28.64 25.22 -9.92
N GLU A 120 -27.54 25.84 -10.37
CA GLU A 120 -27.60 26.97 -11.31
C GLU A 120 -28.24 26.58 -12.65
N SER A 121 -28.04 25.34 -13.12
CA SER A 121 -28.74 24.84 -14.31
C SER A 121 -30.25 24.61 -14.10
N ALA A 122 -30.68 24.31 -12.87
CA ALA A 122 -32.10 24.19 -12.53
C ALA A 122 -32.76 25.56 -12.32
N ASP A 123 -32.05 26.51 -11.71
CA ASP A 123 -32.53 27.88 -11.48
C ASP A 123 -32.58 28.69 -12.79
N ALA A 124 -31.73 28.39 -13.78
CA ALA A 124 -31.80 28.95 -15.13
C ALA A 124 -32.98 28.39 -15.97
N SER A 125 -33.66 27.34 -15.51
CA SER A 125 -34.78 26.69 -16.21
C SER A 125 -36.18 27.10 -15.69
N THR A 126 -36.30 28.09 -14.80
CA THR A 126 -37.60 28.49 -14.20
C THR A 126 -38.14 29.85 -14.64
N VAL A 127 -37.67 30.39 -15.76
CA VAL A 127 -38.36 31.48 -16.47
C VAL A 127 -38.66 31.01 -17.90
N VAL A 128 -39.96 30.87 -18.18
CA VAL A 128 -40.64 30.47 -19.44
C VAL A 128 -40.87 28.97 -19.65
N GLY A 129 -42.16 28.57 -19.52
CA GLY A 129 -42.76 27.52 -20.36
C GLY A 129 -43.41 26.33 -19.64
N GLN A 130 -44.74 26.31 -19.58
CA GLN A 130 -45.61 25.17 -19.24
C GLN A 130 -45.63 24.07 -20.34
N PRO A 131 -46.21 22.88 -20.09
CA PRO A 131 -45.86 21.61 -20.75
C PRO A 131 -46.64 21.33 -22.05
N GLY A 132 -46.05 20.51 -22.91
CA GLY A 132 -46.74 19.86 -24.03
C GLY A 132 -45.95 18.63 -24.52
N GLN A 133 -46.55 17.45 -24.38
CA GLN A 133 -46.09 16.21 -25.00
C GLN A 133 -46.46 16.19 -26.49
N THR A 134 -45.76 15.36 -27.27
CA THR A 134 -46.23 14.54 -28.42
C THR A 134 -45.59 14.86 -29.79
N GLU A 135 -44.72 13.91 -30.18
CA GLU A 135 -44.44 13.34 -31.53
C GLU A 135 -43.77 14.13 -32.68
N ALA A 136 -42.83 13.42 -33.32
CA ALA A 136 -42.18 13.70 -34.62
C ALA A 136 -43.10 13.24 -35.79
N PRO A 137 -42.73 13.28 -37.11
CA PRO A 137 -41.49 13.73 -37.78
C PRO A 137 -41.67 14.53 -39.11
N SER A 138 -40.53 14.89 -39.74
CA SER A 138 -40.26 14.84 -41.20
C SER A 138 -40.16 16.15 -42.03
N ALA A 139 -39.07 16.16 -42.82
CA ALA A 139 -38.85 16.69 -44.18
C ALA A 139 -38.93 18.21 -44.51
N GLU A 140 -37.77 18.72 -44.94
CA GLU A 140 -37.44 19.52 -46.13
C GLU A 140 -38.27 20.75 -46.57
N THR A 141 -37.53 21.74 -47.09
CA THR A 141 -37.82 22.63 -48.24
C THR A 141 -38.18 24.10 -47.92
N GLU A 142 -37.32 25.00 -48.43
CA GLU A 142 -37.57 26.29 -49.14
C GLU A 142 -38.62 27.25 -48.55
N GLU A 143 -38.26 28.48 -48.17
CA GLU A 143 -38.09 29.68 -49.00
C GLU A 143 -39.28 30.64 -48.81
N SER A 144 -38.93 31.90 -48.54
CA SER A 144 -39.64 33.17 -48.72
C SER A 144 -41.18 33.21 -48.68
N HIS A 145 -41.74 34.18 -47.94
CA HIS A 145 -42.52 35.25 -48.57
C HIS A 145 -42.80 36.40 -47.60
N SER A 146 -42.48 37.61 -48.10
CA SER A 146 -42.86 38.91 -47.58
C SER A 146 -44.38 39.10 -47.66
N GLU A 147 -44.96 39.77 -46.66
CA GLU A 147 -46.14 40.61 -46.87
C GLU A 147 -46.08 41.84 -45.94
N ASN A 148 -45.99 43.00 -46.58
CA ASN A 148 -46.07 44.32 -45.97
C ASN A 148 -47.55 44.66 -45.70
N VAL A 149 -47.86 45.09 -44.48
CA VAL A 149 -49.04 45.91 -44.20
C VAL A 149 -48.56 47.15 -43.45
N GLU A 150 -48.36 48.22 -44.20
CA GLU A 150 -48.23 49.57 -43.65
C GLU A 150 -49.58 50.00 -43.10
N THR A 151 -49.60 50.41 -41.83
CA THR A 151 -50.69 51.20 -41.26
C THR A 151 -50.09 52.40 -40.54
N TYR A 152 -50.62 53.55 -40.96
CA TYR A 152 -50.15 54.91 -40.76
C TYR A 152 -50.81 55.51 -39.52
N GLY A 153 -50.03 56.27 -38.74
CA GLY A 153 -50.41 56.95 -37.50
C GLY A 153 -49.59 56.37 -36.34
N ASP A 154 -48.77 57.10 -35.60
CA ASP A 154 -48.90 58.47 -35.13
C ASP A 154 -47.53 58.93 -34.57
N MET A 155 -47.26 60.23 -34.65
CA MET A 155 -45.98 60.84 -34.31
C MET A 155 -45.74 60.89 -32.79
N GLY A 156 -44.65 60.27 -32.35
CA GLY A 156 -44.18 60.37 -30.96
C GLY A 156 -42.74 59.90 -30.77
N GLY A 157 -41.87 60.14 -31.76
CA GLY A 157 -40.44 59.92 -31.62
C GLY A 157 -39.82 61.00 -30.73
N LEU A 158 -39.66 60.70 -29.45
CA LEU A 158 -38.70 61.40 -28.59
C LEU A 158 -37.51 60.47 -28.36
N ASP A 159 -36.52 60.70 -29.21
CA ASP A 159 -35.09 60.56 -28.96
C ASP A 159 -34.73 60.68 -27.47
N ILE A 160 -34.51 59.54 -26.80
CA ILE A 160 -33.68 59.50 -25.59
C ILE A 160 -32.28 59.13 -26.04
N GLN A 161 -31.62 60.13 -26.63
CA GLN A 161 -30.23 60.49 -26.43
C GLN A 161 -29.34 59.34 -25.97
N LEU A 162 -28.94 58.53 -26.97
CA LEU A 162 -27.77 57.67 -26.93
C LEU A 162 -26.53 58.58 -26.84
N GLN A 163 -26.25 59.16 -25.67
CA GLN A 163 -25.12 60.04 -25.45
C GLN A 163 -24.25 59.53 -24.30
N GLN A 164 -23.72 58.31 -24.48
CA GLN A 164 -22.44 58.02 -23.84
C GLN A 164 -21.34 58.66 -24.69
N PRO A 165 -20.40 59.42 -24.09
CA PRO A 165 -19.31 60.00 -24.86
C PRO A 165 -18.55 58.88 -25.57
N PRO A 166 -18.14 59.05 -26.84
CA PRO A 166 -17.43 58.02 -27.61
C PRO A 166 -16.21 57.42 -26.89
N SER A 167 -15.62 58.15 -25.95
CA SER A 167 -14.51 57.65 -25.13
C SER A 167 -14.92 56.60 -24.08
N SER A 168 -16.18 56.57 -23.61
CA SER A 168 -16.64 55.57 -22.61
C SER A 168 -16.71 54.18 -23.23
N VAL A 169 -17.34 54.07 -24.41
CA VAL A 169 -17.47 52.81 -25.14
C VAL A 169 -16.10 52.25 -25.54
N LEU A 170 -15.17 53.12 -25.95
CA LEU A 170 -13.82 52.71 -26.30
C LEU A 170 -13.01 52.22 -25.08
N MET A 171 -13.15 52.88 -23.92
CA MET A 171 -12.50 52.45 -22.69
C MET A 171 -13.04 51.10 -22.20
N GLU A 172 -14.36 50.91 -22.27
CA GLU A 172 -15.01 49.64 -21.94
C GLU A 172 -14.58 48.50 -22.88
N LEU A 173 -14.45 48.79 -24.18
CA LEU A 173 -13.97 47.82 -25.17
C LEU A 173 -12.51 47.42 -24.92
N GLU A 174 -11.63 48.37 -24.62
CA GLU A 174 -10.24 48.07 -24.27
C GLU A 174 -10.14 47.29 -22.94
N GLN A 175 -11.00 47.59 -21.97
CA GLN A 175 -11.09 46.80 -20.73
C GLN A 175 -11.60 45.37 -21.01
N ALA A 176 -12.62 45.21 -21.85
CA ALA A 176 -13.15 43.90 -22.25
C ALA A 176 -12.09 43.07 -22.99
N LYS A 177 -11.29 43.70 -23.87
CA LYS A 177 -10.17 43.08 -24.57
C LYS A 177 -9.03 42.67 -23.64
N ALA A 178 -8.67 43.50 -22.66
CA ALA A 178 -7.71 43.14 -21.62
C ALA A 178 -8.21 41.97 -20.75
N ASN A 179 -9.51 41.92 -20.46
CA ASN A 179 -10.11 40.80 -19.75
C ASN A 179 -10.11 39.53 -20.58
N LEU A 180 -10.43 39.60 -21.88
CA LEU A 180 -10.42 38.45 -22.78
C LEU A 180 -9.01 37.87 -22.94
N THR A 181 -8.00 38.72 -23.09
CA THR A 181 -6.60 38.25 -23.19
C THR A 181 -6.13 37.58 -21.91
N ARG A 182 -6.49 38.15 -20.73
CA ARG A 182 -6.21 37.54 -19.44
C ARG A 182 -6.91 36.19 -19.26
N THR A 183 -8.21 36.10 -19.53
CA THR A 183 -8.95 34.84 -19.40
C THR A 183 -8.47 33.77 -20.38
N THR A 184 -8.01 34.17 -21.57
CA THR A 184 -7.40 33.26 -22.54
C THR A 184 -6.06 32.70 -22.04
N ALA A 185 -5.24 33.55 -21.40
CA ALA A 185 -3.99 33.12 -20.78
C ALA A 185 -4.25 32.18 -19.58
N ASP A 186 -5.17 32.56 -18.69
CA ASP A 186 -5.58 31.73 -17.54
C ASP A 186 -6.09 30.35 -18.00
N LEU A 187 -6.89 30.30 -19.07
CA LEU A 187 -7.36 29.03 -19.66
C LEU A 187 -6.20 28.17 -20.20
N ALA A 188 -5.18 28.79 -20.78
CA ALA A 188 -4.00 28.06 -21.25
C ALA A 188 -3.21 27.47 -20.07
N GLU A 189 -3.04 28.23 -18.98
CA GLU A 189 -2.41 27.74 -17.76
C GLU A 189 -3.20 26.61 -17.11
N ILE A 190 -4.52 26.74 -17.00
CA ILE A 190 -5.39 25.68 -16.46
C ILE A 190 -5.25 24.40 -17.31
N ARG A 191 -5.23 24.52 -18.64
CA ARG A 191 -5.03 23.36 -19.53
C ARG A 191 -3.67 22.70 -19.30
N ALA A 192 -2.61 23.47 -19.15
CA ALA A 192 -1.28 22.93 -18.85
C ALA A 192 -1.25 22.21 -17.48
N CYS A 193 -1.88 22.79 -16.46
CA CYS A 193 -2.01 22.18 -15.14
C CYS A 193 -2.80 20.86 -15.19
N VAL A 194 -3.91 20.81 -15.92
CA VAL A 194 -4.71 19.59 -16.10
C VAL A 194 -3.90 18.50 -16.77
N GLU A 195 -3.14 18.83 -17.82
CA GLU A 195 -2.32 17.86 -18.53
C GLU A 195 -1.14 17.35 -17.68
N SER A 196 -0.54 18.22 -16.86
CA SER A 196 0.45 17.82 -15.86
C SER A 196 -0.14 16.85 -14.84
N LEU A 197 -1.30 17.17 -14.26
CA LEU A 197 -1.99 16.31 -13.30
C LEU A 197 -2.38 14.96 -13.90
N ARG A 198 -2.84 14.93 -15.16
CA ARG A 198 -3.11 13.67 -15.87
C ARG A 198 -1.87 12.80 -15.98
N ASN A 199 -0.73 13.38 -16.31
CA ASN A 199 0.53 12.66 -16.39
C ASN A 199 0.99 12.14 -15.02
N GLU A 200 0.81 12.91 -13.95
CA GLU A 200 1.12 12.44 -12.59
C GLU A 200 0.20 11.30 -12.15
N ILE A 201 -1.11 11.42 -12.39
CA ILE A 201 -2.09 10.34 -12.13
C ILE A 201 -1.71 9.07 -12.90
N ALA A 202 -1.31 9.19 -14.16
CA ALA A 202 -0.89 8.04 -14.96
C ALA A 202 0.37 7.36 -14.38
N LYS A 203 1.36 8.15 -13.94
CA LYS A 203 2.58 7.62 -13.28
C LYS A 203 2.26 6.93 -11.96
N GLU A 204 1.46 7.57 -11.11
CA GLU A 204 1.07 7.02 -9.82
C GLU A 204 0.28 5.72 -9.99
N LYS A 205 -0.62 5.66 -10.97
CA LYS A 205 -1.36 4.43 -11.30
C LYS A 205 -0.43 3.27 -11.65
N ILE A 206 0.63 3.52 -12.43
CA ILE A 206 1.63 2.49 -12.77
C ILE A 206 2.42 2.05 -11.53
N LEU A 207 2.77 2.97 -10.63
CA LEU A 207 3.48 2.65 -9.40
C LEU A 207 2.63 1.81 -8.44
N VAL A 208 1.35 2.17 -8.27
CA VAL A 208 0.38 1.41 -7.49
C VAL A 208 0.17 0.01 -8.07
N GLU A 209 0.07 -0.11 -9.39
CA GLU A 209 -0.07 -1.42 -10.03
C GLU A 209 1.15 -2.31 -9.80
N ARG A 210 2.35 -1.76 -9.97
CA ARG A 210 3.61 -2.48 -9.72
C ARG A 210 3.76 -2.90 -8.25
N SER A 211 3.36 -2.05 -7.30
CA SER A 211 3.42 -2.39 -5.88
C SER A 211 2.42 -3.49 -5.53
N ARG A 212 1.20 -3.43 -6.09
CA ARG A 212 0.16 -4.46 -5.97
C ARG A 212 0.63 -5.81 -6.51
N GLU A 213 1.23 -5.83 -7.71
CA GLU A 213 1.81 -7.04 -8.30
C GLU A 213 2.89 -7.64 -7.41
N LYS A 214 3.81 -6.80 -6.90
CA LYS A 214 4.88 -7.25 -5.97
C LYS A 214 4.30 -7.85 -4.70
N THR A 215 3.28 -7.24 -4.10
CA THR A 215 2.63 -7.78 -2.89
C THR A 215 1.90 -9.08 -3.18
N ASN A 216 1.21 -9.18 -4.33
CA ASN A 216 0.51 -10.41 -4.72
C ASN A 216 1.47 -11.57 -4.94
N ALA A 217 2.61 -11.33 -5.59
CA ALA A 217 3.66 -12.35 -5.75
C ALA A 217 4.19 -12.83 -4.38
N SER A 218 4.40 -11.91 -3.44
CA SER A 218 4.80 -12.24 -2.07
C SER A 218 3.74 -13.05 -1.32
N ILE A 219 2.47 -12.70 -1.46
CA ILE A 219 1.33 -13.41 -0.85
C ILE A 219 1.26 -14.84 -1.40
N SER A 220 1.25 -15.00 -2.72
CA SER A 220 1.23 -16.32 -3.37
C SER A 220 2.40 -17.20 -2.92
N THR A 221 3.59 -16.62 -2.80
CA THR A 221 4.78 -17.34 -2.28
C THR A 221 4.61 -17.74 -0.81
N ALA A 222 4.00 -16.88 0.02
CA ALA A 222 3.72 -17.20 1.41
C ALA A 222 2.65 -18.30 1.55
N GLU A 223 1.63 -18.30 0.69
CA GLU A 223 0.60 -19.33 0.63
C GLU A 223 1.18 -20.72 0.31
N VAL A 224 2.04 -20.81 -0.71
CA VAL A 224 2.74 -22.06 -1.06
C VAL A 224 3.59 -22.56 0.12
N ARG A 225 4.34 -21.68 0.79
CA ARG A 225 5.13 -22.05 1.97
C ARG A 225 4.26 -22.53 3.13
N CYS A 226 3.12 -21.89 3.36
CA CYS A 226 2.15 -22.30 4.39
C CYS A 226 1.59 -23.70 4.11
N LEU A 227 1.23 -23.98 2.85
CA LEU A 227 0.76 -25.30 2.43
C LEU A 227 1.83 -26.38 2.62
N ALA A 228 3.08 -26.09 2.25
CA ALA A 228 4.19 -27.00 2.46
C ALA A 228 4.44 -27.28 3.96
N ALA A 229 4.41 -26.24 4.80
CA ALA A 229 4.55 -26.38 6.24
C ALA A 229 3.43 -27.24 6.86
N LYS A 230 2.18 -27.06 6.42
CA LYS A 230 1.06 -27.91 6.85
C LYS A 230 1.25 -29.37 6.47
N LYS A 231 1.77 -29.64 5.27
CA LYS A 231 2.06 -31.02 4.83
C LYS A 231 3.17 -31.68 5.64
N ILE A 232 4.20 -30.92 5.99
CA ILE A 232 5.27 -31.38 6.89
C ILE A 232 4.72 -31.66 8.29
N GLU A 233 3.86 -30.80 8.83
CA GLU A 233 3.22 -31.01 10.13
C GLU A 233 2.35 -32.28 10.14
N GLU A 234 1.56 -32.49 9.08
CA GLU A 234 0.71 -33.68 8.93
C GLU A 234 1.57 -34.96 8.86
N ALA A 235 2.69 -34.94 8.13
CA ALA A 235 3.63 -36.04 8.07
C ALA A 235 4.32 -36.31 9.42
N ALA A 236 4.74 -35.26 10.14
CA ALA A 236 5.34 -35.38 11.46
C ALA A 236 4.36 -35.99 12.47
N ARG A 237 3.08 -35.57 12.44
CA ARG A 237 2.02 -36.11 13.27
C ARG A 237 1.74 -37.59 12.98
N ALA A 238 1.79 -37.99 11.72
CA ALA A 238 1.66 -39.41 11.34
C ALA A 238 2.85 -40.25 11.84
N ALA A 239 4.07 -39.72 11.74
CA ALA A 239 5.28 -40.37 12.25
C ALA A 239 5.24 -40.52 13.79
N GLU A 240 4.77 -39.48 14.50
CA GLU A 240 4.56 -39.54 15.95
C GLU A 240 3.55 -40.63 16.33
N ALA A 241 2.41 -40.70 15.64
CA ALA A 241 1.41 -41.73 15.89
C ALA A 241 1.96 -43.15 15.64
N PHE A 242 2.80 -43.32 14.61
CA PHE A 242 3.48 -44.58 14.33
C PHE A 242 4.45 -44.97 15.46
N ALA A 243 5.31 -44.04 15.88
CA ALA A 243 6.25 -44.28 16.97
C ALA A 243 5.54 -44.61 18.29
N LEU A 244 4.44 -43.92 18.60
CA LEU A 244 3.62 -44.21 19.79
C LEU A 244 2.96 -45.60 19.72
N ALA A 245 2.51 -46.03 18.53
CA ALA A 245 1.96 -47.37 18.35
C ALA A 245 3.03 -48.46 18.52
N GLU A 246 4.24 -48.24 18.03
CA GLU A 246 5.37 -49.16 18.17
C GLU A 246 5.81 -49.29 19.63
N ILE A 247 5.98 -48.16 20.35
CA ILE A 247 6.27 -48.17 21.79
C ILE A 247 5.19 -48.97 22.55
N LYS A 248 3.90 -48.74 22.22
CA LYS A 248 2.79 -49.45 22.87
C LYS A 248 2.80 -50.95 22.56
N ALA A 249 3.18 -51.36 21.34
CA ALA A 249 3.30 -52.75 20.95
C ALA A 249 4.45 -53.45 21.70
N LEU A 250 5.62 -52.80 21.81
CA LEU A 250 6.76 -53.30 22.59
C LEU A 250 6.38 -53.50 24.06
N LEU A 251 5.72 -52.51 24.67
CA LEU A 251 5.25 -52.60 26.06
C LEU A 251 4.19 -53.70 26.27
N SER A 252 3.32 -53.94 25.28
CA SER A 252 2.30 -55.00 25.37
C SER A 252 2.90 -56.40 25.14
N SER A 253 4.00 -56.51 24.39
CA SER A 253 4.74 -57.76 24.17
C SER A 253 5.49 -58.23 25.43
N GLU A 254 6.08 -57.31 26.19
CA GLU A 254 6.76 -57.62 27.47
C GLU A 254 5.78 -58.10 28.56
N ALA A 255 4.52 -57.64 28.52
CA ALA A 255 3.50 -58.07 29.48
C ALA A 255 3.01 -59.53 29.27
N SER A 256 3.34 -60.16 28.14
CA SER A 256 2.92 -61.53 27.79
C SER A 256 4.05 -62.57 27.85
N ALA A 257 5.31 -62.16 28.00
CA ALA A 257 6.47 -63.05 28.05
C ALA A 257 6.78 -63.48 29.50
N GLY A 258 5.86 -64.23 30.09
CA GLY A 258 6.08 -64.91 31.36
C GLY A 258 6.52 -66.36 31.15
N ASP A 259 7.69 -66.61 30.55
CA ASP A 259 8.43 -67.86 30.83
C ASP A 259 9.94 -67.76 30.47
N LEU A 260 10.75 -68.09 31.48
CA LEU A 260 12.18 -68.47 31.51
C LEU A 260 13.30 -67.46 31.14
N GLN A 261 13.91 -66.96 32.22
CA GLN A 261 15.34 -66.63 32.48
C GLN A 261 16.35 -66.55 31.33
N GLY A 262 17.06 -65.41 31.26
CA GLY A 262 18.44 -65.40 30.74
C GLY A 262 18.98 -64.06 30.22
N THR A 263 19.45 -63.24 31.15
CA THR A 263 20.50 -62.20 30.99
C THR A 263 20.24 -60.97 30.11
N ASP A 264 20.01 -59.81 30.74
CA ASP A 264 20.73 -58.56 30.41
C ASP A 264 20.65 -57.50 31.54
N GLY A 265 20.81 -57.93 32.79
CA GLY A 265 20.86 -57.01 33.93
C GLY A 265 22.29 -56.58 34.19
N VAL A 266 22.64 -55.32 33.90
CA VAL A 266 23.93 -54.73 34.30
C VAL A 266 23.96 -54.62 35.82
N ILE A 267 24.71 -55.52 36.48
CA ILE A 267 24.94 -55.48 37.93
C ILE A 267 26.03 -54.41 38.16
N LEU A 268 25.62 -53.19 38.49
CA LEU A 268 26.51 -52.09 38.86
C LEU A 268 26.95 -52.25 40.32
N SER A 269 28.21 -51.94 40.61
CA SER A 269 28.67 -51.79 42.00
C SER A 269 27.93 -50.62 42.68
N MET A 270 27.91 -50.63 44.02
CA MET A 270 27.22 -49.60 44.80
C MET A 270 27.75 -48.19 44.45
N GLU A 271 29.06 -48.05 44.29
CA GLU A 271 29.72 -46.81 43.87
C GLU A 271 29.28 -46.36 42.47
N GLU A 272 29.23 -47.28 41.49
CA GLU A 272 28.79 -46.96 40.11
C GLU A 272 27.32 -46.53 40.06
N TYR A 273 26.46 -47.13 40.90
CA TYR A 273 25.07 -46.72 41.03
C TYR A 273 24.95 -45.28 41.56
N PHE A 274 25.73 -44.91 42.58
CA PHE A 274 25.71 -43.56 43.14
C PHE A 274 26.27 -42.52 42.16
N GLU A 275 27.32 -42.84 41.41
CA GLU A 275 27.84 -41.96 40.36
C GLU A 275 26.81 -41.73 39.25
N LEU A 276 26.15 -42.80 38.79
CA LEU A 276 25.13 -42.71 37.75
C LEU A 276 23.91 -41.93 38.22
N ALA A 277 23.45 -42.16 39.45
CA ALA A 277 22.34 -41.43 40.07
C ALA A 277 22.67 -39.93 40.24
N SER A 278 23.90 -39.61 40.65
CA SER A 278 24.36 -38.21 40.79
C SER A 278 24.40 -37.52 39.43
N LYS A 279 24.93 -38.19 38.40
CA LYS A 279 25.02 -37.64 37.04
C LYS A 279 23.64 -37.44 36.38
N ALA A 280 22.70 -38.35 36.63
CA ALA A 280 21.32 -38.20 36.22
C ALA A 280 20.67 -36.99 36.90
N GLN A 281 20.84 -36.84 38.21
CA GLN A 281 20.32 -35.70 38.97
C GLN A 281 20.94 -34.36 38.54
N GLU A 282 22.24 -34.33 38.28
CA GLU A 282 22.94 -33.14 37.77
C GLU A 282 22.46 -32.74 36.39
N SER A 283 22.24 -33.71 35.49
CA SER A 283 21.63 -33.49 34.18
C SER A 283 20.23 -32.88 34.29
N ASP A 284 19.40 -33.41 35.20
CA ASP A 284 18.05 -32.92 35.44
C ASP A 284 18.00 -31.51 36.05
N VAL A 285 18.93 -31.19 36.94
CA VAL A 285 19.05 -29.84 37.52
C VAL A 285 19.57 -28.86 36.47
N SER A 286 20.51 -29.28 35.63
CA SER A 286 21.05 -28.48 34.53
C SER A 286 19.99 -28.17 33.47
N SER A 287 19.17 -29.17 33.09
CA SER A 287 18.06 -28.98 32.15
C SER A 287 16.97 -28.08 32.75
N ARG A 288 16.58 -28.29 34.01
CA ARG A 288 15.63 -27.42 34.72
C ARG A 288 16.07 -25.96 34.75
N LYS A 289 17.35 -25.69 35.07
CA LYS A 289 17.90 -24.32 35.04
C LYS A 289 17.84 -23.69 33.64
N LYS A 290 18.10 -24.48 32.58
CA LYS A 290 18.00 -23.98 31.19
C LYS A 290 16.54 -23.66 30.83
N ILE A 291 15.60 -24.49 31.26
CA ILE A 291 14.16 -24.26 31.05
C ILE A 291 13.72 -22.99 31.80
N GLU A 292 14.13 -22.83 33.05
CA GLU A 292 13.80 -21.65 33.84
C GLU A 292 14.34 -20.37 33.21
N ALA A 293 15.60 -20.37 32.75
CA ALA A 293 16.19 -19.24 32.03
C ALA A 293 15.42 -18.92 30.74
N ALA A 294 14.98 -19.94 29.99
CA ALA A 294 14.16 -19.74 28.80
C ALA A 294 12.76 -19.17 29.14
N MET A 295 12.15 -19.61 30.24
CA MET A 295 10.87 -19.07 30.72
C MET A 295 11.00 -17.60 31.11
N VAL A 296 12.07 -17.20 31.80
CA VAL A 296 12.31 -15.79 32.14
C VAL A 296 12.45 -14.93 30.87
N GLN A 297 13.18 -15.40 29.85
CA GLN A 297 13.27 -14.66 28.58
C GLN A 297 11.93 -14.52 27.86
N VAL A 298 11.10 -15.57 27.90
CA VAL A 298 9.74 -15.51 27.33
C VAL A 298 8.88 -14.50 28.08
N GLU A 299 8.94 -14.48 29.41
CA GLU A 299 8.20 -13.53 30.23
C GLU A 299 8.66 -12.08 29.99
N GLU A 300 9.96 -11.84 29.93
CA GLU A 300 10.54 -10.53 29.58
C GLU A 300 10.10 -10.08 28.18
N ALA A 301 10.12 -10.98 27.19
CA ALA A 301 9.65 -10.68 25.84
C ALA A 301 8.14 -10.37 25.81
N ASN A 302 7.33 -11.11 26.57
CA ASN A 302 5.90 -10.87 26.70
C ASN A 302 5.61 -9.52 27.37
N GLN A 303 6.32 -9.19 28.44
CA GLN A 303 6.21 -7.89 29.12
C GLN A 303 6.62 -6.74 28.17
N SER A 304 7.68 -6.92 27.38
CA SER A 304 8.12 -5.95 26.38
C SER A 304 7.09 -5.76 25.26
N LYS A 305 6.49 -6.84 24.77
CA LYS A 305 5.39 -6.82 23.80
C LYS A 305 4.18 -6.06 24.35
N PHE A 306 3.79 -6.32 25.60
CA PHE A 306 2.68 -5.63 26.26
C PHE A 306 2.94 -4.12 26.38
N ASN A 307 4.14 -3.73 26.83
CA ASN A 307 4.53 -2.33 26.95
C ASN A 307 4.52 -1.61 25.58
N SER A 308 4.95 -2.30 24.53
CA SER A 308 4.95 -1.76 23.16
C SER A 308 3.52 -1.59 22.62
N LEU A 309 2.63 -2.54 22.90
CA LEU A 309 1.21 -2.45 22.53
C LEU A 309 0.51 -1.28 23.23
N ASN A 310 0.76 -1.06 24.52
CA ASN A 310 0.16 0.07 25.24
C ASN A 310 0.61 1.42 24.66
N LYS A 311 1.90 1.57 24.32
CA LYS A 311 2.40 2.79 23.67
C LYS A 311 1.77 3.03 22.31
N LEU A 312 1.53 1.97 21.54
CA LEU A 312 0.84 2.06 20.26
C LEU A 312 -0.62 2.53 20.44
N GLU A 313 -1.31 2.03 21.45
CA GLU A 313 -2.68 2.44 21.76
C GLU A 313 -2.75 3.91 22.23
N GLU A 314 -1.81 4.35 23.05
CA GLU A 314 -1.69 5.76 23.47
C GLU A 314 -1.44 6.68 22.27
N ALA A 315 -0.50 6.32 21.40
CA ALA A 315 -0.22 7.08 20.18
C ALA A 315 -1.45 7.17 19.26
N LYS A 316 -2.22 6.08 19.15
CA LYS A 316 -3.48 6.05 18.39
C LYS A 316 -4.51 7.02 18.98
N LEU A 317 -4.65 7.07 20.31
CA LEU A 317 -5.56 8.01 20.96
C LEU A 317 -5.16 9.47 20.71
N GLU A 318 -3.86 9.79 20.73
CA GLU A 318 -3.40 11.16 20.47
C GLU A 318 -3.57 11.56 19.00
N VAL A 319 -3.41 10.63 18.06
CA VAL A 319 -3.72 10.87 16.63
C VAL A 319 -5.20 11.21 16.44
N GLU A 320 -6.11 10.46 17.06
CA GLU A 320 -7.55 10.76 16.99
C GLU A 320 -7.90 12.11 17.61
N LYS A 321 -7.21 12.50 18.68
CA LYS A 321 -7.35 13.82 19.28
C LYS A 321 -6.84 14.93 18.35
N CYS A 322 -5.68 14.74 17.71
CA CYS A 322 -5.15 15.67 16.71
C CYS A 322 -6.09 15.80 15.50
N LYS A 323 -6.65 14.69 15.01
CA LYS A 323 -7.62 14.67 13.91
C LYS A 323 -8.85 15.53 14.22
N LYS A 324 -9.41 15.41 15.43
CA LYS A 324 -10.53 16.26 15.86
C LYS A 324 -10.13 17.74 15.91
N ALA A 325 -8.96 18.05 16.46
CA ALA A 325 -8.46 19.43 16.50
C ALA A 325 -8.28 20.02 15.08
N LEU A 326 -7.76 19.23 14.14
CA LEU A 326 -7.62 19.63 12.74
C LEU A 326 -8.98 19.88 12.08
N GLN A 327 -9.95 18.98 12.31
CA GLN A 327 -11.31 19.14 11.78
C GLN A 327 -11.96 20.43 12.28
N ASP A 328 -11.76 20.80 13.54
CA ASP A 328 -12.29 22.04 14.11
C ASP A 328 -11.54 23.28 13.63
N ALA A 329 -10.22 23.20 13.46
CA ALA A 329 -9.44 24.26 12.84
C ALA A 329 -9.89 24.53 11.40
N LEU A 330 -10.17 23.48 10.63
CA LEU A 330 -10.69 23.58 9.27
C LEU A 330 -12.06 24.28 9.22
N LYS A 331 -12.99 23.90 10.10
CA LYS A 331 -14.29 24.59 10.23
C LYS A 331 -14.11 26.07 10.54
N ARG A 332 -13.17 26.40 11.45
CA ARG A 332 -12.87 27.79 11.84
C ARG A 332 -12.29 28.59 10.68
N ALA A 333 -11.37 28.01 9.91
CA ALA A 333 -10.79 28.62 8.72
C ALA A 333 -11.86 28.90 7.64
N HIS A 334 -12.75 27.93 7.38
CA HIS A 334 -13.88 28.15 6.47
C HIS A 334 -14.81 29.27 6.94
N ALA A 335 -15.10 29.35 8.23
CA ALA A 335 -15.92 30.43 8.79
C ALA A 335 -15.24 31.80 8.60
N ALA A 336 -13.94 31.90 8.87
CA ALA A 336 -13.17 33.12 8.67
C ALA A 336 -13.15 33.55 7.18
N ASN A 337 -12.97 32.60 6.26
CA ASN A 337 -13.00 32.89 4.83
C ASN A 337 -14.37 33.39 4.36
N ARG A 338 -15.48 32.83 4.88
CA ARG A 338 -16.81 33.38 4.59
C ARG A 338 -16.95 34.81 5.10
N GLY A 339 -16.48 35.10 6.32
CA GLY A 339 -16.46 36.46 6.86
C GLY A 339 -15.66 37.43 6.00
N LYS A 340 -14.46 37.02 5.54
CA LYS A 340 -13.64 37.80 4.62
C LYS A 340 -14.40 38.17 3.34
N ILE A 341 -15.06 37.19 2.70
CA ILE A 341 -15.85 37.45 1.48
C ILE A 341 -16.96 38.47 1.74
N THR A 342 -17.68 38.37 2.86
CA THR A 342 -18.75 39.33 3.21
C THR A 342 -18.21 40.74 3.37
N VAL A 343 -17.06 40.91 4.02
CA VAL A 343 -16.39 42.21 4.17
C VAL A 343 -15.97 42.75 2.80
N GLU A 344 -15.31 41.93 1.97
CA GLU A 344 -14.88 42.33 0.62
C GLU A 344 -16.07 42.74 -0.28
N GLN A 345 -17.21 42.05 -0.18
CA GLN A 345 -18.43 42.42 -0.89
C GLN A 345 -19.01 43.74 -0.38
N SER A 346 -18.98 43.97 0.93
CA SER A 346 -19.45 45.22 1.53
C SER A 346 -18.57 46.40 1.14
N VAL A 347 -17.24 46.21 1.10
CA VAL A 347 -16.29 47.22 0.59
C VAL A 347 -16.54 47.50 -0.88
N ARG A 348 -16.73 46.48 -1.72
CA ARG A 348 -17.10 46.68 -3.13
C ARG A 348 -18.37 47.51 -3.27
N ARG A 349 -19.42 47.21 -2.50
CA ARG A 349 -20.68 47.97 -2.52
C ARG A 349 -20.48 49.43 -2.11
N TRP A 350 -19.72 49.67 -1.03
CA TRP A 350 -19.40 51.03 -0.56
C TRP A 350 -18.63 51.83 -1.60
N LEU A 351 -17.61 51.23 -2.24
CA LEU A 351 -16.85 51.88 -3.31
C LEU A 351 -17.74 52.23 -4.51
N SER A 352 -18.66 51.34 -4.90
CA SER A 352 -19.63 51.63 -5.95
C SER A 352 -20.54 52.80 -5.57
N GLU A 353 -21.10 52.81 -4.36
CA GLU A 353 -22.06 53.83 -3.93
C GLU A 353 -21.43 55.21 -3.69
N ASN A 354 -20.18 55.27 -3.22
CA ASN A 354 -19.43 56.51 -3.09
C ASN A 354 -18.83 57.00 -4.41
N GLY A 355 -18.60 56.11 -5.39
CA GLY A 355 -18.18 56.48 -6.74
C GLY A 355 -19.21 57.35 -7.48
N TYR A 356 -20.51 57.08 -7.29
CA TYR A 356 -21.59 57.87 -7.90
C TYR A 356 -21.78 59.25 -7.25
N LYS A 357 -21.60 59.36 -5.92
CA LYS A 357 -21.81 60.61 -5.18
C LYS A 357 -20.77 61.70 -5.48
N ASN A 358 -19.55 61.32 -5.87
CA ASN A 358 -18.53 62.29 -6.27
C ASN A 358 -18.75 62.88 -7.67
N ILE A 359 -19.51 62.20 -8.53
CA ILE A 359 -19.83 62.66 -9.89
C ILE A 359 -21.05 63.59 -9.87
N GLU A 360 -22.05 63.33 -9.01
CA GLU A 360 -23.22 64.20 -8.85
C GLU A 360 -22.91 65.54 -8.16
N HIS A 361 -21.91 65.59 -7.26
CA HIS A 361 -21.46 66.84 -6.64
C HIS A 361 -20.64 67.73 -7.58
N GLU A 362 -19.93 67.18 -8.57
CA GLU A 362 -19.29 67.99 -9.62
C GLU A 362 -20.28 68.45 -10.70
N ALA A 363 -21.34 67.69 -10.98
CA ALA A 363 -22.34 68.07 -11.99
C ALA A 363 -23.31 69.18 -11.51
N ASN A 364 -23.54 69.34 -10.21
CA ASN A 364 -24.45 70.35 -9.62
C ASN A 364 -23.74 71.61 -9.08
N GLY A 365 -22.43 71.75 -9.34
CA GLY A 365 -21.58 72.84 -8.83
C GLY A 365 -21.18 73.92 -9.85
N THR A 366 -21.79 73.95 -11.04
CA THR A 366 -21.60 75.00 -12.05
C THR A 366 -22.93 75.68 -12.33
#